data_AF-A0A428C6E0-F1
#
_entry.id   AF-A0A428C6E0-F1
#
_cell.length_a   1.000
_cell.length_b   1.000
_cell.length_c   1.000
_cell.angle_alpha   90.00
_cell.angle_beta   90.00
_cell.angle_gamma   90.00
#
_symmetry.space_group_name_H-M   'P 1'
#
loop_
_entity.id
_entity.type
_entity.pdbx_description
1 polymer ?
#
loop_
_entity_poly.entity_id
_entity_poly.type
_entity_poly.pdbx_seq_one_letter_code
_entity_poly.pdbx_strand_id
1 'polypeptide(L)'
;MKYKKSIAFLSTAVLLAFSSVVHADSARQSKIKELDSQRSELAKKNGVTGYLADGRWYSLVEAENKVDTLKKQVEALKVPYSEKNTIKVSSEYAKALKDYFNLKKGEGERERAEEVLKSESAKLVLQKNNFVTVASDEIEVYDVDKLPKEVLIELNYFAFDMINQVRRQMGTPELTLAQSSIDFASKLSAKVKEANRGISDWHYVKGINEVAREYGLPTSSKEDEEKEYGHQYYENSVGYSSLSKESTKAELKRAIYDGILRFLYDGDEFLHANSISGLNWGEPSKSEYFGFSMNLLKDGTEMSFITVSDDQLSKSTKKNFSTITPANTTEGNRKSILGKKEKELESEKGKLEKLQVSYKEYEKISKEIDRLNEEEEKEKERIRKEEQNKKNSATTKPSQSTQKQEKPKTNASSSKQGNSTVSKTGWVKENGSWYFYNAGKPLTNTWQGSYYLKSDGRMAESEWVYDPSYKAWYYLNENGIYVKNTWHGSYYLKSDGKMADKEWVYDSYYGSWFYLKSGGDYVNHQWLKIDGVWYFFKSGGYMVSNAWQGSYYLKSSGAMAVNEWVYDSYYGSWYYLKSDGSYARNEIVQGKYRVDYSGKWV
;
A
#
# COMPACT_ATOMS: atom_id res chain seq x y z
N MET A 1 -106.31 7.87 -6.04
CA MET A 1 -105.58 6.92 -5.17
C MET A 1 -104.10 7.01 -5.55
N LYS A 2 -103.21 7.61 -4.76
CA LYS A 2 -102.47 7.08 -3.58
C LYS A 2 -101.42 6.00 -3.92
N TYR A 3 -100.13 6.39 -3.81
CA TYR A 3 -98.89 5.57 -3.79
C TYR A 3 -98.50 4.86 -5.11
N LYS A 4 -97.22 4.58 -5.43
CA LYS A 4 -96.00 4.35 -4.60
C LYS A 4 -94.69 4.49 -5.44
N LYS A 5 -93.51 4.46 -4.76
CA LYS A 5 -92.10 4.46 -5.28
C LYS A 5 -91.60 5.86 -5.71
N SER A 6 -90.51 6.40 -5.16
CA SER A 6 -89.14 5.83 -5.19
C SER A 6 -88.32 6.06 -3.91
N ILE A 7 -87.78 4.96 -3.38
CA ILE A 7 -86.60 4.91 -2.51
C ILE A 7 -85.57 4.06 -3.27
N ALA A 8 -84.28 4.28 -3.01
CA ALA A 8 -83.10 3.62 -3.58
C ALA A 8 -82.61 4.13 -4.96
N PHE A 9 -81.70 5.12 -4.92
CA PHE A 9 -80.66 5.30 -5.94
C PHE A 9 -79.29 5.79 -5.40
N LEU A 10 -79.21 6.19 -4.12
CA LEU A 10 -77.96 6.65 -3.48
C LEU A 10 -77.08 5.54 -2.87
N SER A 11 -77.54 4.28 -2.85
CA SER A 11 -76.78 3.15 -2.28
C SER A 11 -75.91 2.42 -3.32
N THR A 12 -76.41 2.28 -4.54
CA THR A 12 -75.84 1.35 -5.54
C THR A 12 -74.50 1.80 -6.09
N ALA A 13 -74.33 3.09 -6.38
CA ALA A 13 -73.07 3.64 -6.88
C ALA A 13 -71.94 3.56 -5.84
N VAL A 14 -72.27 3.72 -4.55
CA VAL A 14 -71.30 3.61 -3.46
C VAL A 14 -70.90 2.15 -3.24
N LEU A 15 -71.85 1.21 -3.22
CA LEU A 15 -71.51 -0.23 -3.15
C LEU A 15 -70.67 -0.68 -4.35
N LEU A 16 -71.00 -0.22 -5.57
CA LEU A 16 -70.22 -0.56 -6.77
C LEU A 16 -68.78 -0.05 -6.66
N ALA A 17 -68.57 1.21 -6.25
CA ALA A 17 -67.23 1.78 -6.06
C ALA A 17 -66.43 1.08 -4.94
N PHE A 18 -67.05 0.76 -3.80
CA PHE A 18 -66.36 -0.03 -2.76
C PHE A 18 -66.04 -1.45 -3.24
N SER A 19 -66.94 -2.09 -3.99
CA SER A 19 -66.72 -3.44 -4.51
C SER A 19 -65.58 -3.47 -5.53
N SER A 20 -65.47 -2.50 -6.44
CA SER A 20 -64.40 -2.46 -7.45
C SER A 20 -63.03 -2.19 -6.82
N VAL A 21 -62.96 -1.32 -5.81
CA VAL A 21 -61.72 -1.03 -5.06
C VAL A 21 -61.21 -2.28 -4.31
N VAL A 22 -62.09 -3.02 -3.62
CA VAL A 22 -61.71 -4.27 -2.92
C VAL A 22 -61.24 -5.36 -3.90
N HIS A 23 -61.83 -5.45 -5.09
CA HIS A 23 -61.36 -6.39 -6.13
C HIS A 23 -60.01 -5.98 -6.73
N ALA A 24 -59.77 -4.68 -6.92
CA ALA A 24 -58.48 -4.16 -7.40
C ALA A 24 -57.35 -4.40 -6.39
N ASP A 25 -57.62 -4.21 -5.10
CA ASP A 25 -56.67 -4.51 -4.01
C ASP A 25 -56.34 -6.01 -3.94
N SER A 26 -57.36 -6.87 -4.00
CA SER A 26 -57.18 -8.33 -4.02
C SER A 26 -56.36 -8.82 -5.22
N ALA A 27 -56.55 -8.22 -6.40
CA ALA A 27 -55.76 -8.54 -7.58
C ALA A 27 -54.29 -8.09 -7.45
N ARG A 28 -54.05 -6.92 -6.84
CA ARG A 28 -52.72 -6.39 -6.55
C ARG A 28 -51.96 -7.29 -5.58
N GLN A 29 -52.59 -7.69 -4.48
CA GLN A 29 -52.01 -8.65 -3.51
C GLN A 29 -51.62 -9.98 -4.16
N SER A 30 -52.49 -10.52 -5.02
CA SER A 30 -52.18 -11.74 -5.78
C SER A 30 -50.93 -11.56 -6.65
N LYS A 31 -50.79 -10.42 -7.33
CA LYS A 31 -49.64 -10.14 -8.20
C LYS A 31 -48.34 -9.92 -7.43
N ILE A 32 -48.38 -9.22 -6.29
CA ILE A 32 -47.23 -9.07 -5.39
C ILE A 32 -46.72 -10.47 -4.96
N LYS A 33 -47.62 -11.35 -4.53
CA LYS A 33 -47.28 -12.72 -4.10
C LYS A 33 -46.68 -13.58 -5.23
N GLU A 34 -47.18 -13.43 -6.46
CA GLU A 34 -46.62 -14.11 -7.64
C GLU A 34 -45.18 -13.64 -7.92
N LEU A 35 -44.96 -12.31 -7.93
CA LEU A 35 -43.65 -11.70 -8.13
C LEU A 35 -42.67 -12.08 -7.00
N ASP A 36 -43.12 -12.14 -5.75
CA ASP A 36 -42.31 -12.57 -4.61
C ASP A 36 -41.86 -14.03 -4.73
N SER A 37 -42.73 -14.91 -5.26
CA SER A 37 -42.36 -16.30 -5.55
C SER A 37 -41.30 -16.37 -6.64
N GLN A 38 -41.50 -15.65 -7.76
CA GLN A 38 -40.53 -15.57 -8.87
C GLN A 38 -39.17 -15.02 -8.41
N ARG A 39 -39.19 -13.95 -7.60
CA ARG A 39 -38.01 -13.34 -6.97
C ARG A 39 -37.25 -14.34 -6.10
N SER A 40 -37.97 -15.08 -5.25
CA SER A 40 -37.40 -16.05 -4.32
C SER A 40 -36.83 -17.28 -5.04
N GLU A 41 -37.52 -17.78 -6.07
CA GLU A 41 -37.05 -18.88 -6.91
C GLU A 41 -35.80 -18.50 -7.72
N LEU A 42 -35.75 -17.28 -8.27
CA LEU A 42 -34.60 -16.76 -9.00
C LEU A 42 -33.35 -16.67 -8.11
N ALA A 43 -33.49 -16.17 -6.87
CA ALA A 43 -32.41 -16.15 -5.90
C ALA A 43 -31.97 -17.58 -5.51
N LYS A 44 -32.92 -18.47 -5.19
CA LYS A 44 -32.64 -19.87 -4.83
C LYS A 44 -31.93 -20.64 -5.96
N LYS A 45 -32.33 -20.45 -7.22
CA LYS A 45 -31.71 -21.06 -8.39
C LYS A 45 -30.26 -20.60 -8.62
N ASN A 46 -29.91 -19.42 -8.14
CA ASN A 46 -28.56 -18.86 -8.17
C ASN A 46 -27.76 -19.09 -6.86
N GLY A 47 -28.23 -19.99 -6.00
CA GLY A 47 -27.49 -20.39 -4.78
C GLY A 47 -27.41 -19.30 -3.70
N VAL A 48 -28.32 -18.33 -3.70
CA VAL A 48 -28.34 -17.25 -2.71
C VAL A 48 -28.71 -17.81 -1.33
N THR A 49 -27.77 -17.73 -0.40
CA THR A 49 -27.93 -18.16 1.01
C THR A 49 -28.39 -17.05 1.94
N GLY A 50 -28.31 -15.79 1.51
CA GLY A 50 -28.73 -14.62 2.27
C GLY A 50 -28.45 -13.30 1.54
N TYR A 51 -28.81 -12.21 2.21
CA TYR A 51 -28.81 -10.86 1.67
C TYR A 51 -28.12 -9.89 2.63
N LEU A 52 -27.42 -8.91 2.08
CA LEU A 52 -26.92 -7.73 2.79
C LEU A 52 -28.08 -6.81 3.20
N ALA A 53 -27.80 -5.86 4.09
CA ALA A 53 -28.77 -4.86 4.56
C ALA A 53 -29.33 -3.94 3.45
N ASP A 54 -28.61 -3.83 2.32
CA ASP A 54 -29.02 -3.10 1.11
C ASP A 54 -29.82 -3.98 0.11
N GLY A 55 -30.09 -5.24 0.45
CA GLY A 55 -30.79 -6.21 -0.40
C GLY A 55 -29.91 -6.96 -1.40
N ARG A 56 -28.59 -6.70 -1.47
CA ARG A 56 -27.69 -7.42 -2.38
C ARG A 56 -27.47 -8.86 -1.94
N TRP A 57 -27.35 -9.78 -2.90
CA TRP A 57 -27.05 -11.19 -2.64
C TRP A 57 -25.63 -11.37 -2.08
N TYR A 58 -25.45 -12.15 -1.01
CA TYR A 58 -24.10 -12.45 -0.49
C TYR A 58 -23.19 -13.10 -1.53
N SER A 59 -23.72 -14.07 -2.30
CA SER A 59 -22.97 -14.78 -3.34
C SER A 59 -22.50 -13.87 -4.50
N LEU A 60 -23.21 -12.77 -4.77
CA LEU A 60 -22.78 -11.77 -5.75
C LEU A 60 -21.56 -10.99 -5.24
N VAL A 61 -21.62 -10.50 -3.99
CA VAL A 61 -20.54 -9.72 -3.39
C VAL A 61 -19.29 -10.57 -3.13
N GLU A 62 -19.47 -11.84 -2.74
CA GLU A 62 -18.37 -12.81 -2.64
C GLU A 62 -17.68 -13.02 -4.00
N ALA A 63 -18.44 -13.19 -5.07
CA ALA A 63 -17.90 -13.33 -6.43
C ALA A 63 -17.16 -12.06 -6.91
N GLU A 64 -17.71 -10.86 -6.63
CA GLU A 64 -17.05 -9.58 -6.92
C GLU A 64 -15.71 -9.45 -6.20
N ASN A 65 -15.68 -9.72 -4.89
CA ASN A 65 -14.48 -9.69 -4.06
C ASN A 65 -13.44 -10.72 -4.51
N LYS A 66 -13.87 -11.92 -4.91
CA LYS A 66 -12.98 -12.97 -5.43
C LYS A 66 -12.35 -12.57 -6.77
N VAL A 67 -13.14 -12.00 -7.69
CA VAL A 67 -12.64 -11.50 -8.98
C VAL A 67 -11.65 -10.35 -8.79
N ASP A 68 -11.94 -9.39 -7.91
CA ASP A 68 -11.01 -8.29 -7.60
C ASP A 68 -9.70 -8.79 -6.95
N THR A 69 -9.80 -9.73 -6.01
CA THR A 69 -8.63 -10.38 -5.38
C THR A 69 -7.77 -11.11 -6.40
N LEU A 70 -8.37 -11.91 -7.28
CA LEU A 70 -7.66 -12.62 -8.35
C LEU A 70 -7.04 -11.66 -9.37
N LYS A 71 -7.74 -10.57 -9.71
CA LYS A 71 -7.20 -9.51 -10.57
C LYS A 71 -5.94 -8.90 -9.96
N LYS A 72 -5.98 -8.51 -8.67
CA LYS A 72 -4.81 -8.00 -7.94
C LYS A 72 -3.64 -9.00 -7.92
N GLN A 73 -3.92 -10.29 -7.70
CA GLN A 73 -2.90 -11.35 -7.76
C GLN A 73 -2.28 -11.50 -9.16
N VAL A 74 -3.09 -11.45 -10.22
CA VAL A 74 -2.62 -11.50 -11.61
C VAL A 74 -1.75 -10.28 -11.95
N GLU A 75 -2.19 -9.05 -11.65
CA GLU A 75 -1.38 -7.85 -11.91
C GLU A 75 -0.05 -7.86 -11.14
N ALA A 76 -0.05 -8.27 -9.86
CA ALA A 76 1.16 -8.38 -9.05
C ALA A 76 2.16 -9.44 -9.56
N LEU A 77 1.66 -10.45 -10.29
CA LEU A 77 2.45 -11.50 -10.92
C LEU A 77 2.88 -11.18 -12.35
N LYS A 78 2.26 -10.24 -13.07
CA LYS A 78 2.60 -9.93 -14.47
C LYS A 78 4.02 -9.40 -14.62
N VAL A 79 4.42 -8.47 -13.75
CA VAL A 79 5.77 -7.87 -13.74
C VAL A 79 6.78 -8.93 -13.27
N PRO A 80 7.80 -9.29 -14.08
CA PRO A 80 8.89 -10.16 -13.66
C PRO A 80 9.58 -9.65 -12.39
N TYR A 81 10.09 -10.56 -11.56
CA TYR A 81 10.69 -10.16 -10.28
C TYR A 81 11.95 -9.29 -10.43
N SER A 82 12.69 -9.44 -11.54
CA SER A 82 13.82 -8.58 -11.90
C SER A 82 13.39 -7.14 -12.21
N GLU A 83 12.32 -6.96 -13.00
CA GLU A 83 11.85 -5.66 -13.50
C GLU A 83 11.23 -4.75 -12.41
N LYS A 84 11.02 -5.26 -11.18
CA LYS A 84 10.51 -4.45 -10.06
C LYS A 84 11.51 -3.42 -9.56
N ASN A 85 12.79 -3.67 -9.74
CA ASN A 85 13.87 -2.73 -9.44
C ASN A 85 14.46 -2.22 -10.76
N THR A 86 14.83 -0.94 -10.79
CA THR A 86 15.44 -0.36 -12.00
C THR A 86 16.63 0.52 -11.69
N ILE A 87 17.62 0.50 -12.58
CA ILE A 87 18.75 1.44 -12.57
C ILE A 87 18.62 2.31 -13.82
N LYS A 88 18.49 3.63 -13.63
CA LYS A 88 18.41 4.60 -14.73
C LYS A 88 19.71 5.38 -14.85
N VAL A 89 20.14 5.59 -16.09
CA VAL A 89 21.35 6.34 -16.44
C VAL A 89 20.96 7.45 -17.41
N SER A 90 21.40 8.69 -17.16
CA SER A 90 21.08 9.82 -18.05
C SER A 90 21.82 9.70 -19.38
N SER A 91 21.24 10.30 -20.43
CA SER A 91 21.90 10.46 -21.74
C SER A 91 23.25 11.18 -21.62
N GLU A 92 23.31 12.13 -20.70
CA GLU A 92 24.45 12.95 -20.34
C GLU A 92 25.56 12.09 -19.73
N TYR A 93 25.25 11.26 -18.73
CA TYR A 93 26.18 10.29 -18.16
C TYR A 93 26.66 9.30 -19.22
N ALA A 94 25.74 8.73 -19.99
CA ALA A 94 26.06 7.71 -21.00
C ALA A 94 27.00 8.25 -22.10
N LYS A 95 26.82 9.51 -22.49
CA LYS A 95 27.72 10.22 -23.40
C LYS A 95 29.05 10.56 -22.73
N ALA A 96 29.04 11.07 -21.50
CA ALA A 96 30.23 11.45 -20.76
C ALA A 96 31.16 10.25 -20.53
N LEU A 97 30.63 9.09 -20.12
CA LEU A 97 31.42 7.88 -19.91
C LEU A 97 32.07 7.38 -21.20
N LYS A 98 31.34 7.44 -22.33
CA LYS A 98 31.86 7.14 -23.67
C LYS A 98 32.97 8.10 -24.09
N ASP A 99 32.77 9.40 -23.89
CA ASP A 99 33.75 10.42 -24.26
C ASP A 99 35.03 10.32 -23.41
N TYR A 100 34.89 10.07 -22.10
CA TYR A 100 35.99 9.93 -21.14
C TYR A 100 36.90 8.73 -21.46
N PHE A 101 36.32 7.56 -21.75
CA PHE A 101 37.06 6.34 -22.06
C PHE A 101 37.49 6.21 -23.53
N ASN A 102 37.12 7.15 -24.40
CA ASN A 102 37.54 7.16 -25.80
C ASN A 102 38.93 7.79 -25.96
N LEU A 103 39.96 6.94 -25.99
CA LEU A 103 41.36 7.34 -26.16
C LEU A 103 41.69 8.05 -27.49
N LYS A 104 40.75 8.09 -28.45
CA LYS A 104 40.90 8.85 -29.72
C LYS A 104 40.56 10.34 -29.56
N LYS A 105 40.03 10.77 -28.40
CA LYS A 105 39.70 12.17 -28.07
C LYS A 105 40.85 12.91 -27.40
N GLY A 106 40.87 14.23 -27.58
CA GLY A 106 41.83 15.09 -26.90
C GLY A 106 41.67 15.07 -25.38
N GLU A 107 42.76 15.29 -24.65
CA GLU A 107 42.78 15.32 -23.17
C GLU A 107 41.72 16.26 -22.61
N GLY A 108 41.69 17.52 -23.04
CA GLY A 108 40.67 18.49 -22.65
C GLY A 108 39.25 18.24 -23.19
N GLU A 109 39.00 17.19 -23.99
CA GLU A 109 37.64 16.65 -24.18
C GLU A 109 37.28 15.62 -23.10
N ARG A 110 38.25 14.78 -22.72
CA ARG A 110 38.07 13.75 -21.69
C ARG A 110 37.92 14.38 -20.30
N GLU A 111 38.70 15.41 -19.98
CA GLU A 111 38.54 16.19 -18.73
C GLU A 111 37.12 16.77 -18.57
N ARG A 112 36.61 17.44 -19.62
CA ARG A 112 35.22 17.96 -19.62
C ARG A 112 34.17 16.85 -19.55
N ALA A 113 34.46 15.68 -20.11
CA ALA A 113 33.59 14.52 -19.95
C ALA A 113 33.60 14.02 -18.50
N GLU A 114 34.76 13.98 -17.84
CA GLU A 114 34.91 13.62 -16.42
C GLU A 114 34.14 14.58 -15.48
N GLU A 115 34.17 15.89 -15.75
CA GLU A 115 33.39 16.88 -14.98
C GLU A 115 31.87 16.61 -15.07
N VAL A 116 31.36 16.34 -16.27
CA VAL A 116 29.95 15.96 -16.48
C VAL A 116 29.67 14.62 -15.79
N LEU A 117 30.59 13.66 -15.88
CA LEU A 117 30.44 12.33 -15.31
C LEU A 117 30.35 12.37 -13.78
N LYS A 118 31.20 13.17 -13.11
CA LYS A 118 31.15 13.45 -11.66
C LYS A 118 29.84 14.11 -11.23
N SER A 119 29.30 15.03 -12.05
CA SER A 119 28.02 15.70 -11.80
C SER A 119 26.82 14.76 -11.95
N GLU A 120 26.82 13.91 -12.98
CA GLU A 120 25.73 12.97 -13.25
C GLU A 120 25.78 11.73 -12.33
N SER A 121 26.98 11.21 -12.00
CA SER A 121 27.13 10.03 -11.12
C SER A 121 26.54 10.29 -9.73
N ALA A 122 26.72 11.51 -9.21
CA ALA A 122 26.14 11.96 -7.94
C ALA A 122 24.60 11.90 -7.88
N LYS A 123 23.91 11.83 -9.03
CA LYS A 123 22.45 11.62 -9.10
C LYS A 123 22.07 10.15 -9.00
N LEU A 124 22.97 9.23 -9.35
CA LEU A 124 22.72 7.79 -9.35
C LEU A 124 22.58 7.25 -7.92
N VAL A 125 23.35 7.76 -6.96
CA VAL A 125 23.25 7.36 -5.54
C VAL A 125 21.87 7.60 -4.92
N LEU A 126 21.11 8.58 -5.44
CA LEU A 126 19.75 8.87 -4.96
C LEU A 126 18.78 7.71 -5.24
N GLN A 127 19.09 6.87 -6.24
CA GLN A 127 18.25 5.72 -6.63
C GLN A 127 18.26 4.58 -5.60
N LYS A 128 19.18 4.57 -4.62
CA LYS A 128 19.13 3.63 -3.47
C LYS A 128 17.79 3.66 -2.73
N ASN A 129 17.14 4.83 -2.69
CA ASN A 129 15.81 5.02 -2.10
C ASN A 129 14.66 4.47 -2.95
N ASN A 130 14.90 4.09 -4.21
CA ASN A 130 13.91 3.56 -5.14
C ASN A 130 13.83 2.03 -5.09
N PHE A 131 14.67 1.35 -4.30
CA PHE A 131 14.65 -0.11 -4.21
C PHE A 131 13.34 -0.62 -3.59
N VAL A 132 12.59 -1.41 -4.36
CA VAL A 132 11.33 -2.03 -3.99
C VAL A 132 11.59 -3.45 -3.47
N THR A 133 11.22 -3.70 -2.22
CA THR A 133 11.20 -5.07 -1.68
C THR A 133 9.97 -5.83 -2.18
N VAL A 134 10.09 -7.15 -2.22
CA VAL A 134 8.97 -8.05 -2.53
C VAL A 134 8.72 -8.88 -1.29
N ALA A 135 7.48 -8.90 -0.78
CA ALA A 135 7.15 -9.56 0.48
C ALA A 135 7.59 -11.05 0.55
N SER A 136 7.64 -11.76 -0.59
CA SER A 136 8.15 -13.15 -0.64
C SER A 136 9.65 -13.28 -0.42
N ASP A 137 10.43 -12.22 -0.66
CA ASP A 137 11.87 -12.19 -0.44
C ASP A 137 12.25 -11.81 1.00
N GLU A 138 11.26 -11.42 1.83
CA GLU A 138 11.41 -11.04 3.24
C GLU A 138 11.07 -12.20 4.21
N ILE A 139 10.58 -13.34 3.71
CA ILE A 139 10.10 -14.48 4.54
C ILE A 139 11.23 -15.37 5.03
N GLU A 140 12.12 -15.78 4.12
CA GLU A 140 13.20 -16.73 4.40
C GLU A 140 14.53 -16.00 4.59
N VAL A 141 15.29 -16.46 5.58
CA VAL A 141 16.61 -15.95 5.96
C VAL A 141 17.66 -17.02 5.63
N TYR A 142 18.80 -16.60 5.08
CA TYR A 142 19.86 -17.51 4.61
C TYR A 142 21.21 -17.14 5.22
N ASP A 143 22.03 -18.15 5.53
CA ASP A 143 23.47 -17.97 5.82
C ASP A 143 24.17 -17.56 4.52
N VAL A 144 24.71 -16.33 4.47
CA VAL A 144 25.32 -15.74 3.26
C VAL A 144 26.49 -16.58 2.72
N ASP A 145 27.21 -17.30 3.60
CA ASP A 145 28.30 -18.19 3.18
C ASP A 145 27.81 -19.54 2.62
N LYS A 146 26.50 -19.83 2.70
CA LYS A 146 25.91 -21.14 2.40
C LYS A 146 24.59 -21.02 1.65
N LEU A 147 24.49 -20.05 0.74
CA LEU A 147 23.32 -19.84 -0.09
C LEU A 147 22.94 -21.11 -0.86
N PRO A 148 21.68 -21.58 -0.79
CA PRO A 148 21.21 -22.67 -1.65
C PRO A 148 21.41 -22.33 -3.12
N LYS A 149 21.74 -23.33 -3.95
CA LYS A 149 22.04 -23.15 -5.38
C LYS A 149 20.95 -22.37 -6.13
N GLU A 150 19.68 -22.66 -5.84
CA GLU A 150 18.53 -21.94 -6.44
C GLU A 150 18.55 -20.44 -6.09
N VAL A 151 18.88 -20.09 -4.84
CA VAL A 151 18.98 -18.70 -4.36
C VAL A 151 20.16 -18.00 -5.02
N LEU A 152 21.33 -18.64 -5.09
CA LEU A 152 22.50 -18.07 -5.77
C LEU A 152 22.21 -17.82 -7.26
N ILE A 153 21.49 -18.72 -7.93
CA ILE A 153 21.04 -18.52 -9.33
C ILE A 153 20.04 -17.36 -9.43
N GLU A 154 19.09 -17.23 -8.50
CA GLU A 154 18.14 -16.12 -8.47
C GLU A 154 18.84 -14.75 -8.29
N LEU A 155 19.83 -14.66 -7.39
CA LEU A 155 20.64 -13.46 -7.19
C LEU A 155 21.50 -13.14 -8.42
N ASN A 156 22.03 -14.17 -9.09
CA ASN A 156 22.73 -14.02 -10.36
C ASN A 156 21.81 -13.40 -11.44
N TYR A 157 20.57 -13.88 -11.57
CA TYR A 157 19.58 -13.29 -12.47
C TYR A 157 19.19 -11.85 -12.10
N PHE A 158 19.15 -11.52 -10.81
CA PHE A 158 18.91 -10.17 -10.35
C PHE A 158 20.07 -9.21 -10.71
N ALA A 159 21.30 -9.57 -10.35
CA ALA A 159 22.50 -8.80 -10.70
C ALA A 159 22.66 -8.61 -12.21
N PHE A 160 22.44 -9.69 -12.97
CA PHE A 160 22.47 -9.74 -14.43
C PHE A 160 21.50 -8.76 -15.07
N ASP A 161 20.22 -8.75 -14.67
CA ASP A 161 19.25 -7.83 -15.26
C ASP A 161 19.58 -6.38 -14.91
N MET A 162 19.98 -6.08 -13.67
CA MET A 162 20.36 -4.72 -13.27
C MET A 162 21.51 -4.17 -14.15
N ILE A 163 22.53 -4.99 -14.46
CA ILE A 163 23.62 -4.58 -15.35
C ILE A 163 23.16 -4.48 -16.81
N ASN A 164 22.30 -5.40 -17.29
CA ASN A 164 21.78 -5.31 -18.66
C ASN A 164 20.82 -4.12 -18.85
N GLN A 165 20.09 -3.67 -17.82
CA GLN A 165 19.36 -2.40 -17.86
C GLN A 165 20.29 -1.21 -18.13
N VAL A 166 21.48 -1.19 -17.50
CA VAL A 166 22.51 -0.18 -17.76
C VAL A 166 23.02 -0.31 -19.19
N ARG A 167 23.43 -1.50 -19.62
CA ARG A 167 23.97 -1.75 -20.98
C ARG A 167 22.99 -1.35 -22.09
N ARG A 168 21.69 -1.62 -21.92
CA ARG A 168 20.63 -1.13 -22.83
C ARG A 168 20.61 0.39 -22.96
N GLN A 169 20.70 1.12 -21.85
CA GLN A 169 20.74 2.59 -21.84
C GLN A 169 22.06 3.15 -22.41
N MET A 170 23.16 2.41 -22.22
CA MET A 170 24.46 2.71 -22.81
C MET A 170 24.55 2.35 -24.29
N GLY A 171 23.63 1.55 -24.83
CA GLY A 171 23.66 1.05 -26.21
C GLY A 171 24.82 0.08 -26.48
N THR A 172 25.22 -0.69 -25.46
CA THR A 172 26.31 -1.69 -25.51
C THR A 172 25.75 -3.12 -25.50
N PRO A 173 26.54 -4.13 -25.93
CA PRO A 173 26.11 -5.52 -25.93
C PRO A 173 25.71 -6.02 -24.52
N GLU A 174 24.54 -6.66 -24.44
CA GLU A 174 24.06 -7.29 -23.21
C GLU A 174 24.93 -8.50 -22.81
N LEU A 175 25.07 -8.70 -21.50
CA LEU A 175 25.71 -9.88 -20.92
C LEU A 175 24.90 -11.15 -21.25
N THR A 176 25.56 -12.30 -21.11
CA THR A 176 24.91 -13.63 -21.03
C THR A 176 25.30 -14.32 -19.72
N LEU A 177 24.35 -14.78 -18.91
CA LEU A 177 24.66 -15.60 -17.73
C LEU A 177 25.27 -16.95 -18.13
N ALA A 178 26.38 -17.34 -17.49
CA ALA A 178 27.11 -18.58 -17.79
C ALA A 178 27.47 -19.36 -16.52
N GLN A 179 27.20 -20.67 -16.52
CA GLN A 179 27.52 -21.58 -15.41
C GLN A 179 28.98 -21.45 -14.94
N SER A 180 29.95 -21.37 -15.85
CA SER A 180 31.35 -21.26 -15.45
C SER A 180 31.74 -19.89 -14.89
N SER A 181 31.06 -18.80 -15.23
CA SER A 181 31.28 -17.51 -14.56
C SER A 181 30.74 -17.51 -13.12
N ILE A 182 29.63 -18.22 -12.86
CA ILE A 182 29.09 -18.38 -11.49
C ILE A 182 30.02 -19.27 -10.65
N ASP A 183 30.51 -20.36 -11.22
CA ASP A 183 31.51 -21.25 -10.61
C ASP A 183 32.83 -20.50 -10.34
N PHE A 184 33.30 -19.68 -11.29
CA PHE A 184 34.45 -18.78 -11.10
C PHE A 184 34.24 -17.85 -9.91
N ALA A 185 33.12 -17.11 -9.88
CA ALA A 185 32.82 -16.17 -8.80
C ALA A 185 32.78 -16.88 -7.44
N SER A 186 32.16 -18.06 -7.37
CA SER A 186 32.06 -18.87 -6.14
C SER A 186 33.43 -19.34 -5.64
N LYS A 187 34.30 -19.80 -6.55
CA LYS A 187 35.68 -20.20 -6.23
C LYS A 187 36.54 -19.01 -5.79
N LEU A 188 36.34 -17.86 -6.40
CA LEU A 188 37.05 -16.64 -6.01
C LEU A 188 36.65 -16.22 -4.59
N SER A 189 35.36 -16.11 -4.30
CA SER A 189 34.85 -15.84 -2.94
C SER A 189 35.44 -16.78 -1.88
N ALA A 190 35.57 -18.08 -2.17
CA ALA A 190 36.24 -19.03 -1.27
C ALA A 190 37.73 -18.68 -1.06
N LYS A 191 38.48 -18.42 -2.15
CA LYS A 191 39.91 -18.05 -2.09
C LYS A 191 40.17 -16.72 -1.38
N VAL A 192 39.32 -15.71 -1.57
CA VAL A 192 39.45 -14.41 -0.88
C VAL A 192 39.30 -14.60 0.64
N LYS A 193 38.36 -15.44 1.05
CA LYS A 193 38.13 -15.82 2.45
C LYS A 193 39.27 -16.64 3.04
N GLU A 194 39.78 -17.64 2.32
CA GLU A 194 40.97 -18.42 2.70
C GLU A 194 42.21 -17.53 2.88
N ALA A 195 42.34 -16.48 2.06
CA ALA A 195 43.41 -15.48 2.15
C ALA A 195 43.18 -14.41 3.25
N ASN A 196 42.10 -14.51 4.04
CA ASN A 196 41.75 -13.60 5.13
C ASN A 196 41.74 -12.11 4.71
N ARG A 197 41.28 -11.83 3.49
CA ARG A 197 41.12 -10.46 2.99
C ARG A 197 39.95 -9.75 3.66
N GLY A 198 39.90 -8.43 3.54
CA GLY A 198 38.80 -7.58 3.97
C GLY A 198 38.17 -6.82 2.82
N ILE A 199 36.97 -6.29 3.04
CA ILE A 199 36.15 -5.56 2.05
C ILE A 199 36.75 -4.22 1.59
N SER A 200 37.82 -3.77 2.26
CA SER A 200 38.60 -2.57 1.90
C SER A 200 39.97 -2.91 1.29
N ASP A 201 40.35 -4.19 1.21
CA ASP A 201 41.56 -4.61 0.52
C ASP A 201 41.35 -4.46 -1.01
N TRP A 202 42.44 -4.22 -1.75
CA TRP A 202 42.40 -4.26 -3.23
C TRP A 202 41.97 -5.65 -3.75
N HIS A 203 41.62 -5.76 -5.03
CA HIS A 203 41.35 -7.03 -5.71
C HIS A 203 42.36 -8.12 -5.34
N TYR A 204 41.89 -9.34 -5.06
CA TYR A 204 42.78 -10.47 -4.79
C TYR A 204 43.30 -11.09 -6.09
N VAL A 205 44.13 -10.33 -6.83
CA VAL A 205 44.65 -10.63 -8.18
C VAL A 205 45.17 -12.07 -8.32
N LYS A 206 45.97 -12.52 -7.34
CA LYS A 206 46.47 -13.90 -7.30
C LYS A 206 45.34 -14.94 -7.30
N GLY A 207 44.32 -14.75 -6.45
CA GLY A 207 43.15 -15.62 -6.41
C GLY A 207 42.35 -15.60 -7.71
N ILE A 208 42.14 -14.41 -8.31
CA ILE A 208 41.46 -14.24 -9.60
C ILE A 208 42.19 -15.04 -10.69
N ASN A 209 43.52 -14.87 -10.80
CA ASN A 209 44.32 -15.51 -11.83
C ASN A 209 44.52 -17.01 -11.59
N GLU A 210 44.53 -17.48 -10.33
CA GLU A 210 44.46 -18.91 -10.01
C GLU A 210 43.17 -19.54 -10.56
N VAL A 211 42.00 -18.93 -10.34
CA VAL A 211 40.72 -19.43 -10.86
C VAL A 211 40.66 -19.33 -12.38
N ALA A 212 41.14 -18.23 -12.99
CA ALA A 212 41.22 -18.09 -14.43
C ALA A 212 42.04 -19.21 -15.10
N ARG A 213 43.16 -19.62 -14.48
CA ARG A 213 43.98 -20.74 -14.95
C ARG A 213 43.27 -22.09 -14.87
N GLU A 214 42.29 -22.29 -13.98
CA GLU A 214 41.48 -23.51 -13.97
C GLU A 214 40.70 -23.69 -15.29
N TYR A 215 40.18 -22.60 -15.84
CA TYR A 215 39.48 -22.56 -17.14
C TYR A 215 40.39 -22.28 -18.34
N GLY A 216 41.70 -22.11 -18.10
CA GLY A 216 42.72 -21.90 -19.14
C GLY A 216 42.76 -20.47 -19.71
N LEU A 217 42.05 -19.54 -19.07
CA LEU A 217 41.90 -18.15 -19.50
C LEU A 217 43.21 -17.34 -19.35
N PRO A 218 43.38 -16.22 -20.10
CA PRO A 218 44.55 -15.34 -19.97
C PRO A 218 44.74 -14.76 -18.56
N THR A 219 45.99 -14.69 -18.09
CA THR A 219 46.35 -14.07 -16.79
C THR A 219 47.58 -13.18 -16.94
N SER A 220 47.87 -12.36 -15.94
CA SER A 220 49.21 -11.78 -15.80
C SER A 220 50.26 -12.87 -15.50
N SER A 221 51.53 -12.46 -15.43
CA SER A 221 52.58 -13.35 -14.92
C SER A 221 52.44 -13.55 -13.40
N LYS A 222 53.07 -14.60 -12.86
CA LYS A 222 53.17 -14.81 -11.41
C LYS A 222 53.98 -13.72 -10.71
N GLU A 223 54.98 -13.16 -11.40
CA GLU A 223 55.78 -12.06 -10.88
C GLU A 223 54.92 -10.78 -10.74
N ASP A 224 53.99 -10.54 -11.66
CA ASP A 224 53.04 -9.44 -11.57
C ASP A 224 51.97 -9.65 -10.48
N GLU A 225 51.63 -10.91 -10.16
CA GLU A 225 50.69 -11.26 -9.07
C GLU A 225 51.26 -11.02 -7.67
N GLU A 226 52.59 -10.96 -7.54
CA GLU A 226 53.29 -10.70 -6.27
C GLU A 226 53.58 -9.20 -6.07
N LYS A 227 53.29 -8.35 -7.07
CA LYS A 227 53.32 -6.89 -6.95
C LYS A 227 52.05 -6.38 -6.26
N GLU A 228 52.19 -5.28 -5.53
CA GLU A 228 51.12 -4.67 -4.71
C GLU A 228 49.82 -4.39 -5.49
N TYR A 229 49.93 -4.10 -6.80
CA TYR A 229 48.81 -3.79 -7.70
C TYR A 229 48.85 -4.62 -9.00
N GLY A 230 48.97 -5.95 -8.88
CA GLY A 230 48.95 -6.86 -10.04
C GLY A 230 47.72 -6.72 -10.97
N HIS A 231 47.80 -7.28 -12.17
CA HIS A 231 46.74 -7.13 -13.19
C HIS A 231 45.70 -8.26 -13.18
N GLN A 232 44.43 -7.87 -13.26
CA GLN A 232 43.26 -8.77 -13.38
C GLN A 232 42.33 -8.29 -14.50
N TYR A 233 41.55 -9.19 -15.10
CA TYR A 233 40.73 -8.94 -16.30
C TYR A 233 39.25 -9.36 -16.18
N TYR A 234 38.78 -9.71 -14.98
CA TYR A 234 37.57 -10.52 -14.79
C TYR A 234 36.58 -9.95 -13.78
N GLU A 235 37.08 -9.35 -12.69
CA GLU A 235 36.25 -9.00 -11.53
C GLU A 235 35.96 -7.50 -11.47
N ASN A 236 34.71 -7.16 -11.16
CA ASN A 236 34.37 -5.94 -10.44
C ASN A 236 33.95 -6.35 -9.02
N SER A 237 34.61 -5.81 -8.00
CA SER A 237 34.40 -6.20 -6.59
C SER A 237 33.86 -5.02 -5.79
N VAL A 238 32.87 -5.25 -4.92
CA VAL A 238 32.37 -4.20 -4.03
C VAL A 238 32.09 -4.72 -2.63
N GLY A 239 32.66 -4.03 -1.64
CA GLY A 239 32.40 -4.24 -0.23
C GLY A 239 31.07 -3.64 0.24
N TYR A 240 30.35 -4.39 1.07
CA TYR A 240 29.08 -3.99 1.69
C TYR A 240 29.08 -4.35 3.19
N SER A 241 29.18 -3.34 4.05
CA SER A 241 29.36 -3.52 5.50
C SER A 241 28.08 -3.81 6.28
N SER A 242 26.90 -3.53 5.72
CA SER A 242 25.62 -3.57 6.45
C SER A 242 24.88 -4.91 6.38
N LEU A 243 25.47 -5.94 5.75
CA LEU A 243 24.80 -7.23 5.58
C LEU A 243 25.09 -8.17 6.76
N SER A 244 24.04 -8.73 7.34
CA SER A 244 24.12 -9.73 8.42
C SER A 244 24.57 -11.08 7.88
N LYS A 245 25.16 -11.93 8.74
CA LYS A 245 25.44 -13.32 8.39
C LYS A 245 24.17 -14.08 7.97
N GLU A 246 23.08 -13.83 8.69
CA GLU A 246 21.75 -14.34 8.39
C GLU A 246 20.96 -13.20 7.76
N SER A 247 20.68 -13.29 6.45
CA SER A 247 20.03 -12.22 5.67
C SER A 247 18.91 -12.76 4.78
N THR A 248 17.85 -11.97 4.62
CA THR A 248 16.73 -12.24 3.71
C THR A 248 17.11 -12.00 2.25
N LYS A 249 16.42 -12.64 1.28
CA LYS A 249 16.63 -12.34 -0.14
C LYS A 249 16.42 -10.86 -0.48
N ALA A 250 15.55 -10.15 0.25
CA ALA A 250 15.33 -8.72 0.07
C ALA A 250 16.60 -7.90 0.40
N GLU A 251 17.31 -8.27 1.48
CA GLU A 251 18.59 -7.65 1.87
C GLU A 251 19.72 -8.03 0.89
N LEU A 252 19.80 -9.29 0.46
CA LEU A 252 20.79 -9.73 -0.54
C LEU A 252 20.63 -8.96 -1.87
N LYS A 253 19.39 -8.83 -2.37
CA LYS A 253 19.08 -8.05 -3.58
C LYS A 253 19.34 -6.56 -3.39
N ARG A 254 19.07 -6.00 -2.21
CA ARG A 254 19.39 -4.59 -1.90
C ARG A 254 20.90 -4.35 -1.94
N ALA A 255 21.70 -5.23 -1.34
CA ALA A 255 23.16 -5.13 -1.38
C ALA A 255 23.70 -5.16 -2.82
N ILE A 256 23.20 -6.08 -3.66
CA ILE A 256 23.54 -6.14 -5.09
C ILE A 256 23.18 -4.84 -5.81
N TYR A 257 21.96 -4.33 -5.60
CA TYR A 257 21.49 -3.10 -6.23
C TYR A 257 22.34 -1.88 -5.84
N ASP A 258 22.62 -1.72 -4.54
CA ASP A 258 23.46 -0.66 -4.01
C ASP A 258 24.92 -0.78 -4.48
N GLY A 259 25.42 -2.00 -4.67
CA GLY A 259 26.74 -2.31 -5.21
C GLY A 259 26.88 -1.93 -6.69
N ILE A 260 25.90 -2.29 -7.53
CA ILE A 260 25.88 -1.90 -8.94
C ILE A 260 25.71 -0.37 -9.07
N LEU A 261 24.88 0.25 -8.23
CA LEU A 261 24.83 1.72 -8.17
C LEU A 261 26.18 2.32 -7.79
N ARG A 262 26.94 1.72 -6.86
CA ARG A 262 28.30 2.18 -6.49
C ARG A 262 29.33 2.00 -7.61
N PHE A 263 29.21 0.98 -8.46
CA PHE A 263 30.08 0.88 -9.66
C PHE A 263 29.82 2.00 -10.69
N LEU A 264 28.63 2.60 -10.71
CA LEU A 264 28.31 3.76 -11.55
C LEU A 264 28.48 5.10 -10.82
N TYR A 265 28.39 5.06 -9.50
CA TYR A 265 28.60 6.18 -8.58
C TYR A 265 29.91 5.96 -7.82
N ASP A 266 30.97 6.33 -8.49
CA ASP A 266 32.23 6.68 -7.86
C ASP A 266 32.56 8.13 -8.27
N GLY A 267 33.20 8.86 -7.35
CA GLY A 267 33.53 10.29 -7.50
C GLY A 267 34.99 10.52 -7.87
N ASP A 268 35.82 9.49 -7.74
CA ASP A 268 37.27 9.54 -7.84
C ASP A 268 37.79 8.64 -8.98
N GLU A 269 37.10 7.52 -9.27
CA GLU A 269 37.47 6.55 -10.31
C GLU A 269 36.25 6.15 -11.17
N PHE A 270 36.43 5.65 -12.41
CA PHE A 270 35.31 5.25 -13.29
C PHE A 270 35.55 3.93 -14.07
N LEU A 271 36.56 3.15 -13.71
CA LEU A 271 36.94 1.88 -14.34
C LEU A 271 35.86 0.83 -14.13
N HIS A 272 35.25 0.77 -12.94
CA HIS A 272 34.10 -0.11 -12.70
C HIS A 272 32.92 0.26 -13.61
N ALA A 273 32.59 1.55 -13.72
CA ALA A 273 31.54 2.04 -14.61
C ALA A 273 31.80 1.64 -16.07
N ASN A 274 33.03 1.80 -16.56
CA ASN A 274 33.47 1.40 -17.89
C ASN A 274 33.30 -0.11 -18.17
N SER A 275 33.66 -0.96 -17.18
CA SER A 275 33.52 -2.41 -17.29
C SER A 275 32.06 -2.87 -17.23
N ILE A 276 31.29 -2.47 -16.21
CA ILE A 276 29.92 -2.99 -16.06
C ILE A 276 28.98 -2.45 -17.16
N SER A 277 29.24 -1.25 -17.69
CA SER A 277 28.53 -0.72 -18.87
C SER A 277 28.91 -1.40 -20.18
N GLY A 278 29.91 -2.28 -20.23
CA GLY A 278 30.37 -2.93 -21.46
C GLY A 278 30.97 -1.96 -22.48
N LEU A 279 31.48 -0.81 -22.03
CA LEU A 279 32.20 0.11 -22.91
C LEU A 279 33.62 -0.37 -23.21
N ASN A 280 34.27 -1.00 -22.22
CA ASN A 280 35.58 -1.62 -22.34
C ASN A 280 36.59 -0.75 -23.11
N TRP A 281 36.81 0.48 -22.63
CA TRP A 281 37.74 1.46 -23.23
C TRP A 281 37.38 1.91 -24.65
N GLY A 282 36.09 1.83 -25.00
CA GLY A 282 35.57 2.20 -26.32
C GLY A 282 35.60 1.07 -27.35
N GLU A 283 36.01 -0.14 -26.96
CA GLU A 283 36.07 -1.33 -27.82
C GLU A 283 35.24 -2.48 -27.17
N PRO A 284 33.88 -2.42 -27.23
CA PRO A 284 33.00 -3.44 -26.63
C PRO A 284 33.27 -4.84 -27.16
N SER A 285 33.29 -5.83 -26.26
CA SER A 285 33.32 -7.25 -26.65
C SER A 285 31.99 -7.67 -27.30
N LYS A 286 32.03 -8.64 -28.22
CA LYS A 286 30.82 -9.10 -28.92
C LYS A 286 29.91 -9.90 -27.99
N SER A 287 30.48 -10.65 -27.06
CA SER A 287 29.73 -11.37 -26.03
C SER A 287 30.54 -11.43 -24.74
N GLU A 288 29.87 -11.25 -23.61
CA GLU A 288 30.47 -11.34 -22.28
C GLU A 288 29.62 -12.23 -21.37
N TYR A 289 30.31 -13.14 -20.69
CA TYR A 289 29.73 -14.21 -19.90
C TYR A 289 29.79 -13.86 -18.42
N PHE A 290 28.62 -13.58 -17.84
CA PHE A 290 28.47 -13.06 -16.49
C PHE A 290 28.23 -14.15 -15.45
N GLY A 291 28.76 -13.91 -14.25
CA GLY A 291 28.44 -14.63 -13.04
C GLY A 291 28.74 -13.80 -11.79
N PHE A 292 28.10 -14.14 -10.70
CA PHE A 292 28.10 -13.37 -9.46
C PHE A 292 28.19 -14.30 -8.24
N SER A 293 28.92 -13.85 -7.22
CA SER A 293 29.01 -14.48 -5.90
C SER A 293 29.11 -13.42 -4.80
N MET A 294 28.80 -13.81 -3.58
CA MET A 294 28.98 -13.00 -2.38
C MET A 294 29.40 -13.89 -1.19
N ASN A 295 30.16 -13.31 -0.25
CA ASN A 295 30.77 -14.02 0.86
C ASN A 295 31.01 -13.08 2.04
N LEU A 296 30.96 -13.61 3.26
CA LEU A 296 31.34 -12.86 4.46
C LEU A 296 32.85 -12.87 4.62
N LEU A 297 33.45 -11.68 4.73
CA LEU A 297 34.82 -11.45 5.14
C LEU A 297 34.86 -10.98 6.60
N LYS A 298 36.06 -10.67 7.10
CA LYS A 298 36.32 -10.28 8.50
C LYS A 298 35.67 -8.93 8.92
N ASP A 299 35.33 -8.09 7.95
CA ASP A 299 34.93 -6.68 8.10
C ASP A 299 33.70 -6.29 7.26
N GLY A 300 33.02 -7.26 6.63
CA GLY A 300 31.78 -7.06 5.88
C GLY A 300 31.53 -8.16 4.84
N THR A 301 30.59 -7.93 3.92
CA THR A 301 30.36 -8.81 2.77
C THR A 301 31.08 -8.30 1.53
N GLU A 302 31.80 -9.17 0.85
CA GLU A 302 32.31 -8.94 -0.49
C GLU A 302 31.30 -9.44 -1.53
N MET A 303 31.21 -8.73 -2.65
CA MET A 303 30.42 -9.12 -3.82
C MET A 303 31.30 -9.09 -5.07
N SER A 304 31.51 -10.26 -5.68
CA SER A 304 32.35 -10.46 -6.86
C SER A 304 31.48 -10.61 -8.12
N PHE A 305 31.64 -9.67 -9.06
CA PHE A 305 30.94 -9.64 -10.34
C PHE A 305 31.94 -10.03 -11.44
N ILE A 306 31.82 -11.26 -11.95
CA ILE A 306 32.73 -11.83 -12.93
C ILE A 306 32.18 -11.69 -14.35
N THR A 307 32.98 -11.13 -15.24
CA THR A 307 32.75 -11.07 -16.69
C THR A 307 33.90 -11.72 -17.45
N VAL A 308 33.60 -12.65 -18.35
CA VAL A 308 34.58 -13.27 -19.26
C VAL A 308 34.16 -13.01 -20.71
N SER A 309 35.00 -12.40 -21.53
CA SER A 309 34.65 -12.06 -22.93
C SER A 309 34.86 -13.23 -23.90
N ASP A 310 34.23 -13.14 -25.08
CA ASP A 310 34.45 -14.07 -26.18
C ASP A 310 35.89 -14.04 -26.72
N ASP A 311 36.55 -12.88 -26.69
CA ASP A 311 37.98 -12.73 -26.97
C ASP A 311 38.84 -13.51 -25.95
N GLN A 312 38.59 -13.36 -24.65
CA GLN A 312 39.31 -14.09 -23.59
C GLN A 312 39.11 -15.61 -23.73
N LEU A 313 37.89 -16.05 -24.07
CA LEU A 313 37.61 -17.47 -24.34
C LEU A 313 38.27 -17.99 -25.61
N SER A 314 38.38 -17.17 -26.67
CA SER A 314 39.09 -17.55 -27.90
C SER A 314 40.59 -17.80 -27.65
N LYS A 315 41.15 -17.12 -26.64
CA LYS A 315 42.54 -17.25 -26.17
C LYS A 315 42.69 -18.34 -25.09
N SER A 316 41.62 -19.02 -24.68
CA SER A 316 41.70 -20.04 -23.64
C SER A 316 42.47 -21.27 -24.10
N THR A 317 43.36 -21.73 -23.23
CA THR A 317 44.13 -22.98 -23.39
C THR A 317 43.32 -24.23 -23.06
N LYS A 318 42.10 -24.11 -22.52
CA LYS A 318 41.23 -25.23 -22.14
C LYS A 318 39.80 -25.04 -22.66
N LYS A 319 39.10 -26.17 -22.88
CA LYS A 319 37.72 -26.21 -23.40
C LYS A 319 36.68 -26.59 -22.31
N ASN A 320 36.95 -26.24 -21.05
CA ASN A 320 36.11 -26.58 -19.89
C ASN A 320 35.22 -25.43 -19.39
N PHE A 321 35.19 -24.28 -20.08
CA PHE A 321 34.32 -23.17 -19.73
C PHE A 321 32.91 -23.37 -20.34
N SER A 322 31.91 -23.52 -19.48
CA SER A 322 30.49 -23.65 -19.85
C SER A 322 29.83 -22.28 -19.96
N THR A 323 29.51 -21.89 -21.20
CA THR A 323 28.69 -20.72 -21.53
C THR A 323 27.18 -20.98 -21.39
N ILE A 324 26.79 -22.17 -20.89
CA ILE A 324 25.39 -22.54 -20.70
C ILE A 324 24.79 -21.68 -19.58
N THR A 325 23.67 -21.03 -19.88
CA THR A 325 22.87 -20.30 -18.89
C THR A 325 22.15 -21.29 -17.95
N PRO A 326 22.22 -21.14 -16.62
CA PRO A 326 21.44 -21.96 -15.69
C PRO A 326 19.93 -21.73 -15.88
N ALA A 327 19.09 -22.64 -15.38
CA ALA A 327 17.63 -22.46 -15.47
C ALA A 327 17.15 -21.43 -14.44
N ASN A 328 16.32 -20.46 -14.86
CA ASN A 328 15.65 -19.54 -13.93
C ASN A 328 14.39 -20.18 -13.33
N THR A 329 14.57 -20.95 -12.26
CA THR A 329 13.47 -21.67 -11.59
C THR A 329 12.45 -20.72 -10.95
N THR A 330 12.89 -19.63 -10.32
CA THR A 330 12.01 -18.61 -9.71
C THR A 330 11.10 -17.94 -10.75
N GLU A 331 11.63 -17.50 -11.89
CA GLU A 331 10.86 -16.88 -12.96
C GLU A 331 9.97 -17.89 -13.72
N GLY A 332 10.43 -19.14 -13.87
CA GLY A 332 9.62 -20.24 -14.40
C GLY A 332 8.41 -20.55 -13.51
N ASN A 333 8.62 -20.58 -12.19
CA ASN A 333 7.56 -20.75 -11.20
C ASN A 333 6.56 -19.59 -11.23
N ARG A 334 7.03 -18.33 -11.31
CA ARG A 334 6.17 -17.14 -11.48
C ARG A 334 5.25 -17.29 -12.68
N LYS A 335 5.80 -17.61 -13.86
CA LYS A 335 5.03 -17.79 -15.11
C LYS A 335 4.00 -18.93 -15.00
N SER A 336 4.36 -20.03 -14.35
CA SER A 336 3.45 -21.15 -14.09
C SER A 336 2.28 -20.77 -13.17
N ILE A 337 2.54 -20.00 -12.11
CA ILE A 337 1.50 -19.50 -11.18
C ILE A 337 0.61 -18.46 -11.87
N LEU A 338 1.19 -17.52 -12.64
CA LEU A 338 0.45 -16.53 -13.41
C LEU A 338 -0.56 -17.20 -14.36
N GLY A 339 -0.11 -18.15 -15.19
CA GLY A 339 -1.00 -18.85 -16.13
C GLY A 339 -2.08 -19.73 -15.46
N LYS A 340 -1.89 -20.14 -14.19
CA LYS A 340 -2.95 -20.76 -13.38
C LYS A 340 -3.96 -19.70 -12.90
N LYS A 341 -3.47 -18.56 -12.40
CA LYS A 341 -4.28 -17.47 -11.86
C LYS A 341 -5.10 -16.72 -12.91
N GLU A 342 -4.59 -16.57 -14.13
CA GLU A 342 -5.34 -16.02 -15.26
C GLU A 342 -6.53 -16.92 -15.64
N LYS A 343 -6.34 -18.25 -15.66
CA LYS A 343 -7.43 -19.22 -15.90
C LYS A 343 -8.46 -19.22 -14.77
N GLU A 344 -8.02 -19.09 -13.52
CA GLU A 344 -8.91 -18.97 -12.36
C GLU A 344 -9.75 -17.68 -12.44
N LEU A 345 -9.10 -16.54 -12.72
CA LEU A 345 -9.75 -15.23 -12.87
C LEU A 345 -10.82 -15.27 -13.97
N GLU A 346 -10.51 -15.85 -15.14
CA GLU A 346 -11.47 -15.92 -16.25
C GLU A 346 -12.66 -16.83 -15.93
N SER A 347 -12.44 -17.93 -15.20
CA SER A 347 -13.53 -18.80 -14.72
C SER A 347 -14.45 -18.08 -13.74
N GLU A 348 -13.90 -17.30 -12.79
CA GLU A 348 -14.70 -16.58 -11.81
C GLU A 348 -15.45 -15.37 -12.42
N LYS A 349 -14.86 -14.65 -13.39
CA LYS A 349 -15.60 -13.63 -14.16
C LYS A 349 -16.83 -14.21 -14.84
N GLY A 350 -16.69 -15.34 -15.53
CA GLY A 350 -17.81 -16.01 -16.21
C GLY A 350 -18.89 -16.54 -15.27
N LYS A 351 -18.61 -16.69 -13.97
CA LYS A 351 -19.63 -16.94 -12.93
C LYS A 351 -20.28 -15.63 -12.47
N LEU A 352 -19.47 -14.60 -12.19
CA LEU A 352 -19.91 -13.28 -11.77
C LEU A 352 -20.88 -12.66 -12.79
N GLU A 353 -20.58 -12.72 -14.08
CA GLU A 353 -21.47 -12.22 -15.15
C GLU A 353 -22.85 -12.88 -15.12
N LYS A 354 -22.91 -14.21 -14.91
CA LYS A 354 -24.17 -14.96 -14.79
C LYS A 354 -24.97 -14.59 -13.54
N LEU A 355 -24.29 -14.36 -12.42
CA LEU A 355 -24.92 -13.84 -11.21
C LEU A 355 -25.43 -12.40 -11.42
N GLN A 356 -24.65 -11.53 -12.05
CA GLN A 356 -25.04 -10.13 -12.32
C GLN A 356 -26.26 -10.03 -13.25
N VAL A 357 -26.34 -10.87 -14.28
CA VAL A 357 -27.54 -10.95 -15.14
C VAL A 357 -28.76 -11.39 -14.33
N SER A 358 -28.62 -12.41 -13.48
CA SER A 358 -29.71 -12.89 -12.63
C SER A 358 -30.12 -11.88 -11.55
N TYR A 359 -29.16 -11.16 -10.98
CA TYR A 359 -29.41 -10.13 -9.96
C TYR A 359 -30.13 -8.91 -10.55
N LYS A 360 -29.82 -8.52 -11.79
CA LYS A 360 -30.55 -7.44 -12.50
C LYS A 360 -32.03 -7.76 -12.69
N GLU A 361 -32.38 -9.01 -12.98
CA GLU A 361 -33.79 -9.42 -13.07
C GLU A 361 -34.44 -9.50 -11.67
N TYR A 362 -33.70 -9.95 -10.63
CA TYR A 362 -34.16 -9.90 -9.24
C TYR A 362 -34.45 -8.47 -8.75
N GLU A 363 -33.58 -7.50 -9.08
CA GLU A 363 -33.80 -6.08 -8.80
C GLU A 363 -35.03 -5.53 -9.52
N LYS A 364 -35.23 -5.92 -10.79
CA LYS A 364 -36.37 -5.50 -11.61
C LYS A 364 -37.69 -6.02 -11.03
N ILE A 365 -37.74 -7.28 -10.59
CA ILE A 365 -38.90 -7.85 -9.90
C ILE A 365 -39.12 -7.14 -8.55
N SER A 366 -38.05 -6.87 -7.79
CA SER A 366 -38.15 -6.15 -6.50
C SER A 366 -38.73 -4.75 -6.66
N LYS A 367 -38.24 -3.97 -7.64
CA LYS A 367 -38.73 -2.61 -7.92
C LYS A 367 -40.20 -2.59 -8.34
N GLU A 368 -40.69 -3.61 -9.03
CA GLU A 368 -42.12 -3.74 -9.37
C GLU A 368 -42.95 -4.10 -8.13
N ILE A 369 -42.45 -4.96 -7.24
CA ILE A 369 -43.10 -5.25 -5.93
C ILE A 369 -43.19 -3.96 -5.09
N ASP A 370 -42.09 -3.22 -4.95
CA ASP A 370 -42.04 -1.97 -4.17
C ASP A 370 -43.02 -0.94 -4.73
N ARG A 371 -43.08 -0.81 -6.07
CA ARG A 371 -44.06 0.04 -6.75
C ARG A 371 -45.51 -0.39 -6.48
N LEU A 372 -45.81 -1.69 -6.54
CA LEU A 372 -47.16 -2.19 -6.28
C LEU A 372 -47.56 -1.95 -4.82
N ASN A 373 -46.65 -2.14 -3.86
CA ASN A 373 -46.84 -1.80 -2.44
C ASN A 373 -47.09 -0.30 -2.23
N GLU A 374 -46.33 0.58 -2.92
CA GLU A 374 -46.57 2.02 -2.89
C GLU A 374 -47.95 2.42 -3.44
N GLU A 375 -48.37 1.82 -4.55
CA GLU A 375 -49.70 2.06 -5.14
C GLU A 375 -50.82 1.55 -4.22
N GLU A 376 -50.59 0.47 -3.48
CA GLU A 376 -51.50 -0.05 -2.45
C GLU A 376 -51.68 0.94 -1.28
N GLU A 377 -50.58 1.41 -0.68
CA GLU A 377 -50.65 2.35 0.45
C GLU A 377 -51.23 3.71 0.02
N LYS A 378 -50.98 4.17 -1.21
CA LYS A 378 -51.62 5.36 -1.79
C LYS A 378 -53.15 5.19 -1.90
N GLU A 379 -53.64 4.01 -2.28
CA GLU A 379 -55.08 3.74 -2.37
C GLU A 379 -55.72 3.56 -0.98
N LYS A 380 -55.08 2.84 -0.05
CA LYS A 380 -55.52 2.76 1.36
C LYS A 380 -55.65 4.15 1.98
N GLU A 381 -54.68 5.03 1.73
CA GLU A 381 -54.68 6.39 2.25
C GLU A 381 -55.76 7.27 1.57
N ARG A 382 -56.08 7.06 0.29
CA ARG A 382 -57.27 7.64 -0.35
C ARG A 382 -58.56 7.20 0.35
N ILE A 383 -58.73 5.89 0.59
CA ILE A 383 -59.91 5.33 1.26
C ILE A 383 -60.08 5.94 2.66
N ARG A 384 -59.01 6.00 3.47
CA ARG A 384 -59.02 6.65 4.80
C ARG A 384 -59.51 8.10 4.73
N LYS A 385 -59.03 8.88 3.75
CA LYS A 385 -59.43 10.28 3.53
C LYS A 385 -60.89 10.41 3.08
N GLU A 386 -61.37 9.53 2.19
CA GLU A 386 -62.76 9.50 1.75
C GLU A 386 -63.72 9.12 2.91
N GLU A 387 -63.31 8.22 3.81
CA GLU A 387 -64.05 7.88 5.03
C GLU A 387 -64.06 9.01 6.08
N GLN A 388 -62.93 9.70 6.27
CA GLN A 388 -62.84 10.88 7.15
C GLN A 388 -63.73 12.03 6.64
N ASN A 389 -63.74 12.29 5.34
CA ASN A 389 -64.61 13.30 4.73
C ASN A 389 -66.10 12.94 4.88
N LYS A 390 -66.47 11.66 4.78
CA LYS A 390 -67.85 11.20 5.05
C LYS A 390 -68.26 11.40 6.52
N LYS A 391 -67.35 11.16 7.48
CA LYS A 391 -67.62 11.45 8.91
C LYS A 391 -67.83 12.94 9.17
N ASN A 392 -67.07 13.81 8.52
CA ASN A 392 -67.21 15.27 8.66
C ASN A 392 -68.46 15.86 7.97
N SER A 393 -69.03 15.15 6.99
CA SER A 393 -70.24 15.58 6.26
C SER A 393 -71.56 15.31 7.02
N ALA A 394 -71.52 14.51 8.08
CA ALA A 394 -72.72 13.99 8.75
C ALA A 394 -73.26 14.82 9.94
N THR A 395 -72.65 15.97 10.29
CA THR A 395 -73.03 16.75 11.49
C THR A 395 -73.07 18.27 11.30
N THR A 396 -74.23 18.78 10.88
CA THR A 396 -74.74 20.17 11.08
C THR A 396 -76.26 20.05 11.26
N LYS A 397 -77.02 20.79 12.09
CA LYS A 397 -76.92 22.00 12.94
C LYS A 397 -78.17 21.99 13.90
N PRO A 398 -78.54 23.01 14.71
CA PRO A 398 -77.79 24.00 15.51
C PRO A 398 -78.28 24.15 16.99
N SER A 399 -77.49 24.77 17.88
CA SER A 399 -77.96 25.73 18.90
C SER A 399 -76.78 26.55 19.47
N GLN A 400 -77.04 27.70 20.11
CA GLN A 400 -76.06 28.79 20.31
C GLN A 400 -75.65 29.06 21.77
N SER A 401 -74.47 29.70 21.92
CA SER A 401 -74.07 30.62 23.02
C SER A 401 -73.66 29.98 24.37
N THR A 402 -72.67 30.44 25.15
CA THR A 402 -71.68 31.53 24.98
C THR A 402 -70.33 31.19 25.67
N GLN A 403 -69.26 31.89 25.23
CA GLN A 403 -67.84 31.95 25.63
C GLN A 403 -67.34 31.47 27.04
N LYS A 404 -66.14 30.84 27.02
CA LYS A 404 -64.91 30.96 27.90
C LYS A 404 -65.07 31.02 29.44
N GLN A 405 -64.19 30.48 30.30
CA GLN A 405 -62.91 29.71 30.27
C GLN A 405 -62.71 29.13 31.72
N GLU A 406 -61.85 28.16 32.08
CA GLU A 406 -60.85 27.35 31.36
C GLU A 406 -60.76 25.89 31.91
N LYS A 407 -60.09 25.65 33.05
CA LYS A 407 -59.78 24.31 33.63
C LYS A 407 -59.68 24.33 35.16
N PRO A 408 -60.14 23.27 35.84
CA PRO A 408 -59.20 22.51 36.67
C PRO A 408 -59.39 20.97 36.71
N LYS A 409 -58.25 20.29 36.93
CA LYS A 409 -57.98 19.08 37.74
C LYS A 409 -59.07 18.02 38.07
N THR A 410 -58.72 16.77 37.72
CA THR A 410 -58.66 15.52 38.56
C THR A 410 -59.89 14.71 39.03
N ASN A 411 -59.63 13.39 39.16
CA ASN A 411 -60.32 12.30 39.90
C ASN A 411 -61.57 11.68 39.23
N ALA A 412 -61.55 10.40 38.80
CA ALA A 412 -61.50 9.11 39.54
C ALA A 412 -62.91 8.69 40.06
N SER A 413 -63.34 7.42 40.06
CA SER A 413 -62.63 6.13 39.98
C SER A 413 -63.51 4.97 39.46
N SER A 414 -62.83 3.89 39.03
CA SER A 414 -63.26 2.47 39.06
C SER A 414 -63.92 1.87 37.78
N SER A 415 -63.74 0.60 37.42
CA SER A 415 -63.03 -0.50 38.09
C SER A 415 -62.39 -1.55 37.13
N LYS A 416 -61.24 -2.11 37.55
CA LYS A 416 -60.66 -3.43 37.22
C LYS A 416 -60.79 -4.01 35.79
N GLN A 417 -59.71 -3.85 35.01
CA GLN A 417 -58.95 -5.01 34.53
C GLN A 417 -57.47 -4.63 34.44
N GLY A 418 -56.60 -5.42 35.05
CA GLY A 418 -55.21 -5.01 35.32
C GLY A 418 -54.35 -5.01 34.06
N ASN A 419 -54.06 -3.82 33.52
CA ASN A 419 -52.98 -3.64 32.56
C ASN A 419 -52.01 -2.60 33.14
N SER A 420 -50.97 -3.07 33.83
CA SER A 420 -49.92 -2.22 34.35
C SER A 420 -49.19 -1.57 33.17
N THR A 421 -49.39 -0.26 32.97
CA THR A 421 -48.51 0.54 32.11
C THR A 421 -47.14 0.61 32.79
N VAL A 422 -46.32 -0.41 32.55
CA VAL A 422 -44.92 -0.45 32.97
C VAL A 422 -44.21 0.71 32.27
N SER A 423 -43.90 1.75 33.03
CA SER A 423 -43.14 2.91 32.56
C SER A 423 -41.80 2.41 32.02
N LYS A 424 -41.61 2.43 30.69
CA LYS A 424 -40.35 2.00 30.06
C LYS A 424 -39.18 2.67 30.77
N THR A 425 -38.26 1.86 31.26
CA THR A 425 -37.09 2.28 32.03
C THR A 425 -35.95 1.33 31.70
N GLY A 426 -34.77 1.85 31.38
CA GLY A 426 -33.65 1.07 30.86
C GLY A 426 -33.62 0.95 29.34
N TRP A 427 -32.80 0.04 28.83
CA TRP A 427 -32.61 -0.23 27.40
C TRP A 427 -33.80 -0.97 26.79
N VAL A 428 -34.31 -0.46 25.66
CA VAL A 428 -35.39 -1.07 24.87
C VAL A 428 -35.05 -1.00 23.38
N LYS A 429 -35.27 -2.08 22.63
CA LYS A 429 -35.06 -2.12 21.17
C LYS A 429 -36.39 -1.99 20.43
N GLU A 430 -36.52 -0.96 19.58
CA GLU A 430 -37.76 -0.61 18.87
C GLU A 430 -37.44 -0.27 17.41
N ASN A 431 -38.21 -0.83 16.46
CA ASN A 431 -38.00 -0.63 15.02
C ASN A 431 -36.53 -0.83 14.57
N GLY A 432 -35.84 -1.82 15.14
CA GLY A 432 -34.44 -2.15 14.85
C GLY A 432 -33.40 -1.33 15.63
N SER A 433 -33.75 -0.18 16.21
CA SER A 433 -32.83 0.70 16.95
C SER A 433 -32.93 0.52 18.47
N TRP A 434 -31.83 0.72 19.19
CA TRP A 434 -31.85 0.78 20.66
C TRP A 434 -32.19 2.19 21.16
N TYR A 435 -32.92 2.26 22.28
CA TYR A 435 -33.26 3.47 23.03
C TYR A 435 -33.01 3.22 24.51
N PHE A 436 -32.69 4.26 25.28
CA PHE A 436 -32.70 4.19 26.74
C PHE A 436 -33.80 5.08 27.31
N TYR A 437 -34.71 4.50 28.08
CA TYR A 437 -35.81 5.23 28.70
C TYR A 437 -35.55 5.51 30.18
N ASN A 438 -35.99 6.67 30.65
CA ASN A 438 -36.12 7.01 32.07
C ASN A 438 -37.55 7.50 32.33
N ALA A 439 -38.26 6.84 33.25
CA ALA A 439 -39.65 7.16 33.61
C ALA A 439 -40.60 7.31 32.39
N GLY A 440 -40.43 6.45 31.37
CA GLY A 440 -41.25 6.46 30.15
C GLY A 440 -40.86 7.48 29.07
N LYS A 441 -39.81 8.30 29.27
CA LYS A 441 -39.25 9.19 28.23
C LYS A 441 -37.90 8.67 27.74
N PRO A 442 -37.61 8.67 26.43
CA PRO A 442 -36.27 8.35 25.94
C PRO A 442 -35.28 9.45 26.32
N LEU A 443 -34.05 9.07 26.65
CA LEU A 443 -32.93 10.00 26.72
C LEU A 443 -32.55 10.46 25.30
N THR A 444 -32.16 11.73 25.16
CA THR A 444 -31.73 12.32 23.88
C THR A 444 -30.55 13.26 24.10
N ASN A 445 -29.66 13.36 23.11
CA ASN A 445 -28.43 14.16 23.12
C ASN A 445 -27.58 13.98 24.41
N THR A 446 -27.40 12.73 24.84
CA THR A 446 -26.71 12.44 26.10
C THR A 446 -26.12 11.04 26.13
N TRP A 447 -25.15 10.84 27.03
CA TRP A 447 -24.50 9.56 27.28
C TRP A 447 -25.27 8.71 28.30
N GLN A 448 -25.32 7.41 28.05
CA GLN A 448 -25.73 6.40 29.01
C GLN A 448 -24.65 5.33 29.08
N GLY A 449 -23.72 5.46 30.03
CA GLY A 449 -22.50 4.63 30.04
C GLY A 449 -21.64 4.92 28.82
N SER A 450 -21.27 3.88 28.07
CA SER A 450 -20.42 4.00 26.86
C SER A 450 -21.18 4.27 25.55
N TYR A 451 -22.48 4.54 25.64
CA TYR A 451 -23.40 4.68 24.51
C TYR A 451 -23.94 6.10 24.44
N TYR A 452 -24.09 6.66 23.24
CA TYR A 452 -24.71 7.97 23.02
C TYR A 452 -26.12 7.83 22.46
N LEU A 453 -27.09 8.55 23.03
CA LEU A 453 -28.45 8.66 22.51
C LEU A 453 -28.57 9.96 21.71
N LYS A 454 -28.93 9.85 20.44
CA LYS A 454 -29.04 10.97 19.49
C LYS A 454 -30.25 11.86 19.78
N SER A 455 -30.45 12.89 18.96
CA SER A 455 -31.56 13.85 19.12
C SER A 455 -32.95 13.23 19.00
N ASP A 456 -33.07 12.13 18.25
CA ASP A 456 -34.27 11.31 18.09
C ASP A 456 -34.39 10.17 19.13
N GLY A 457 -33.42 10.07 20.05
CA GLY A 457 -33.36 9.06 21.10
C GLY A 457 -32.79 7.71 20.68
N ARG A 458 -32.45 7.52 19.39
CA ARG A 458 -31.77 6.30 18.94
C ARG A 458 -30.33 6.30 19.45
N MET A 459 -29.90 5.14 19.92
CA MET A 459 -28.49 4.86 20.16
C MET A 459 -27.69 5.06 18.87
N ALA A 460 -26.55 5.73 18.97
CA ALA A 460 -25.61 5.86 17.86
C ALA A 460 -24.83 4.54 17.65
N GLU A 461 -24.66 4.11 16.40
CA GLU A 461 -24.04 2.83 16.03
C GLU A 461 -23.33 2.97 14.67
N SER A 462 -22.06 2.54 14.61
CA SER A 462 -21.19 2.68 13.41
C SER A 462 -21.07 4.12 12.86
N GLU A 463 -21.20 5.14 13.71
CA GLU A 463 -21.31 6.55 13.27
C GLU A 463 -20.52 7.53 14.14
N TRP A 464 -20.23 8.70 13.57
CA TRP A 464 -19.64 9.84 14.26
C TRP A 464 -20.69 10.71 14.92
N VAL A 465 -20.46 11.10 16.16
CA VAL A 465 -21.31 11.98 16.96
C VAL A 465 -20.49 13.16 17.46
N TYR A 466 -21.04 14.37 17.33
CA TYR A 466 -20.53 15.56 18.02
C TYR A 466 -21.31 15.79 19.30
N ASP A 467 -20.62 15.89 20.44
CA ASP A 467 -21.22 16.28 21.71
C ASP A 467 -20.98 17.79 21.96
N PRO A 468 -22.01 18.64 21.95
CA PRO A 468 -21.86 20.09 22.19
C PRO A 468 -21.36 20.44 23.60
N SER A 469 -21.55 19.55 24.58
CA SER A 469 -21.16 19.75 25.99
C SER A 469 -19.65 19.60 26.15
N TYR A 470 -19.08 18.57 25.52
CA TYR A 470 -17.63 18.33 25.48
C TYR A 470 -16.93 19.02 24.31
N LYS A 471 -17.70 19.58 23.37
CA LYS A 471 -17.25 20.25 22.14
C LYS A 471 -16.34 19.38 21.27
N ALA A 472 -16.59 18.08 21.25
CA ALA A 472 -15.72 17.09 20.63
C ALA A 472 -16.50 16.04 19.83
N TRP A 473 -15.83 15.46 18.84
CA TRP A 473 -16.31 14.31 18.08
C TRP A 473 -15.95 13.00 18.79
N TYR A 474 -16.84 12.03 18.69
CA TYR A 474 -16.70 10.66 19.17
C TYR A 474 -17.13 9.69 18.07
N TYR A 475 -16.51 8.53 17.97
CA TYR A 475 -16.94 7.46 17.06
C TYR A 475 -17.52 6.27 17.83
N LEU A 476 -18.73 5.85 17.48
CA LEU A 476 -19.40 4.68 18.05
C LEU A 476 -19.21 3.49 17.10
N ASN A 477 -18.76 2.36 17.62
CA ASN A 477 -18.57 1.14 16.82
C ASN A 477 -19.90 0.44 16.48
N GLU A 478 -19.81 -0.71 15.81
CA GLU A 478 -20.93 -1.59 15.44
C GLU A 478 -21.78 -2.09 16.63
N ASN A 479 -21.27 -1.97 17.86
CA ASN A 479 -22.01 -2.32 19.08
C ASN A 479 -22.53 -1.06 19.82
N GLY A 480 -22.41 0.12 19.21
CA GLY A 480 -22.80 1.42 19.79
C GLY A 480 -21.89 1.95 20.89
N ILE A 481 -20.73 1.34 21.10
CA ILE A 481 -19.76 1.70 22.15
C ILE A 481 -18.77 2.71 21.58
N TYR A 482 -18.53 3.81 22.30
CA TYR A 482 -17.49 4.77 21.87
C TYR A 482 -16.09 4.14 21.92
N VAL A 483 -15.32 4.32 20.85
CA VAL A 483 -13.95 3.81 20.78
C VAL A 483 -12.95 4.82 21.36
N LYS A 484 -11.82 4.32 21.87
CA LYS A 484 -10.77 5.11 22.52
C LYS A 484 -9.41 4.42 22.41
N ASN A 485 -8.34 5.20 22.51
CA ASN A 485 -6.95 4.79 22.29
C ASN A 485 -6.76 4.04 20.96
N THR A 486 -7.42 4.48 19.89
CA THR A 486 -7.42 3.76 18.60
C THR A 486 -7.70 4.68 17.42
N TRP A 487 -7.30 4.22 16.24
CA TRP A 487 -7.58 4.88 14.97
C TRP A 487 -8.92 4.43 14.39
N HIS A 488 -9.65 5.36 13.79
CA HIS A 488 -10.77 5.09 12.91
C HIS A 488 -10.56 5.85 11.60
N GLY A 489 -10.15 5.15 10.54
CA GLY A 489 -9.67 5.79 9.31
C GLY A 489 -8.44 6.66 9.60
N SER A 490 -8.51 7.95 9.25
CA SER A 490 -7.44 8.91 9.52
C SER A 490 -7.53 9.64 10.88
N TYR A 491 -8.51 9.29 11.71
CA TYR A 491 -8.79 10.00 12.96
C TYR A 491 -8.36 9.18 14.17
N TYR A 492 -7.70 9.80 15.15
CA TYR A 492 -7.37 9.14 16.42
C TYR A 492 -8.39 9.49 17.50
N LEU A 493 -8.94 8.48 18.18
CA LEU A 493 -9.79 8.66 19.36
C LEU A 493 -8.93 8.48 20.61
N LYS A 494 -8.83 9.52 21.43
CA LYS A 494 -7.98 9.60 22.63
C LYS A 494 -8.53 8.73 23.77
N SER A 495 -7.84 8.73 24.91
CA SER A 495 -8.19 7.90 26.08
C SER A 495 -9.55 8.22 26.71
N ASP A 496 -10.06 9.44 26.52
CA ASP A 496 -11.40 9.89 26.90
C ASP A 496 -12.45 9.71 25.79
N GLY A 497 -12.08 9.09 24.67
CA GLY A 497 -12.94 8.85 23.50
C GLY A 497 -13.06 10.03 22.53
N LYS A 498 -12.51 11.21 22.87
CA LYS A 498 -12.57 12.37 21.98
C LYS A 498 -11.63 12.19 20.80
N MET A 499 -12.09 12.57 19.62
CA MET A 499 -11.23 12.77 18.47
C MET A 499 -10.12 13.77 18.80
N ALA A 500 -8.89 13.44 18.44
CA ALA A 500 -7.78 14.38 18.47
C ALA A 500 -7.96 15.44 17.36
N ASP A 501 -7.78 16.73 17.70
CA ASP A 501 -7.92 17.84 16.76
C ASP A 501 -6.83 18.88 17.01
N LYS A 502 -6.04 19.19 15.97
CA LYS A 502 -4.92 20.15 16.02
C LYS A 502 -3.92 19.87 17.16
N GLU A 503 -3.62 18.60 17.41
CA GLU A 503 -2.78 18.16 18.54
C GLU A 503 -1.84 17.00 18.18
N TRP A 504 -0.82 16.82 19.02
CA TRP A 504 0.09 15.67 18.97
C TRP A 504 -0.50 14.47 19.70
N VAL A 505 -0.34 13.28 19.09
CA VAL A 505 -0.69 11.99 19.68
C VAL A 505 0.54 11.09 19.62
N TYR A 506 0.88 10.45 20.74
CA TYR A 506 1.80 9.32 20.74
C TYR A 506 0.99 8.03 20.75
N ASP A 507 1.24 7.16 19.76
CA ASP A 507 0.65 5.83 19.73
C ASP A 507 1.71 4.79 20.12
N SER A 508 1.50 4.13 21.25
CA SER A 508 2.42 3.13 21.78
C SER A 508 2.44 1.83 20.98
N TYR A 509 1.38 1.52 20.20
CA TYR A 509 1.37 0.36 19.30
C TYR A 509 2.30 0.58 18.11
N TYR A 510 2.32 1.81 17.57
CA TYR A 510 3.20 2.21 16.47
C TYR A 510 4.57 2.74 16.93
N GLY A 511 4.77 2.94 18.23
CA GLY A 511 6.00 3.47 18.81
C GLY A 511 6.37 4.88 18.32
N SER A 512 5.39 5.69 17.91
CA SER A 512 5.63 6.91 17.15
C SER A 512 4.69 8.05 17.50
N TRP A 513 5.13 9.27 17.20
CA TRP A 513 4.32 10.49 17.29
C TRP A 513 3.63 10.77 15.96
N PHE A 514 2.40 11.22 16.06
CA PHE A 514 1.53 11.65 14.97
C PHE A 514 1.00 13.04 15.30
N TYR A 515 0.73 13.84 14.28
CA TYR A 515 0.03 15.11 14.44
C TYR A 515 -1.29 15.06 13.68
N LEU A 516 -2.37 15.44 14.37
CA LEU A 516 -3.69 15.58 13.77
C LEU A 516 -3.88 17.05 13.39
N LYS A 517 -4.25 17.30 12.14
CA LYS A 517 -4.54 18.65 11.62
C LYS A 517 -5.83 19.17 12.24
N SER A 518 -6.16 20.43 11.94
CA SER A 518 -7.51 20.93 12.23
C SER A 518 -8.53 20.14 11.40
N GLY A 519 -9.58 19.64 12.06
CA GLY A 519 -10.52 18.67 11.52
C GLY A 519 -10.15 17.21 11.80
N GLY A 520 -9.04 16.94 12.50
CA GLY A 520 -8.68 15.62 13.04
C GLY A 520 -8.00 14.62 12.10
N ASP A 521 -7.84 14.93 10.81
CA ASP A 521 -7.12 14.09 9.85
C ASP A 521 -5.60 14.18 10.10
N TYR A 522 -4.85 13.08 10.02
CA TYR A 522 -3.41 13.07 10.33
C TYR A 522 -2.53 13.68 9.21
N VAL A 523 -1.32 14.08 9.58
CA VAL A 523 -0.31 14.58 8.63
C VAL A 523 0.38 13.40 7.93
N ASN A 524 0.07 13.14 6.67
CA ASN A 524 0.69 12.07 5.88
C ASN A 524 1.74 12.63 4.90
N HIS A 525 2.93 12.00 4.84
CA HIS A 525 3.97 12.19 3.82
C HIS A 525 4.29 13.65 3.45
N GLN A 526 4.52 14.52 4.43
CA GLN A 526 4.80 15.94 4.20
C GLN A 526 5.56 16.60 5.35
N TRP A 527 6.15 17.75 5.03
CA TRP A 527 6.62 18.71 6.02
C TRP A 527 5.43 19.51 6.57
N LEU A 528 5.35 19.66 7.90
CA LEU A 528 4.42 20.59 8.54
C LEU A 528 5.15 21.48 9.54
N LYS A 529 4.79 22.76 9.56
CA LYS A 529 5.28 23.72 10.55
C LYS A 529 4.28 23.83 11.69
N ILE A 530 4.68 23.41 12.88
CA ILE A 530 3.86 23.39 14.10
C ILE A 530 4.54 24.33 15.10
N ASP A 531 3.81 25.35 15.57
CA ASP A 531 4.28 26.38 16.52
C ASP A 531 5.64 27.00 16.16
N GLY A 532 5.87 27.22 14.85
CA GLY A 532 7.08 27.84 14.31
C GLY A 532 8.23 26.87 14.01
N VAL A 533 8.12 25.60 14.39
CA VAL A 533 9.12 24.54 14.18
C VAL A 533 8.70 23.62 13.04
N TRP A 534 9.64 23.19 12.19
CA TRP A 534 9.38 22.23 11.12
C TRP A 534 9.53 20.79 11.60
N TYR A 535 8.61 19.94 11.16
CA TYR A 535 8.59 18.49 11.38
C TYR A 535 8.32 17.80 10.04
N PHE A 536 8.84 16.59 9.86
CA PHE A 536 8.51 15.75 8.70
C PHE A 536 7.79 14.47 9.14
N PHE A 537 6.74 14.10 8.41
CA PHE A 537 5.96 12.90 8.65
C PHE A 537 6.07 11.97 7.44
N LYS A 538 6.37 10.69 7.68
CA LYS A 538 6.47 9.64 6.65
C LYS A 538 5.08 9.25 6.10
N SER A 539 5.07 8.36 5.11
CA SER A 539 3.83 7.70 4.69
C SER A 539 3.21 6.98 5.90
N GLY A 540 1.89 7.11 6.07
CA GLY A 540 1.17 6.59 7.25
C GLY A 540 1.28 7.46 8.51
N GLY A 541 1.97 8.61 8.45
CA GLY A 541 1.88 9.66 9.47
C GLY A 541 2.89 9.62 10.61
N TYR A 542 3.85 8.69 10.56
CA TYR A 542 4.93 8.57 11.54
C TYR A 542 5.85 9.79 11.49
N MET A 543 5.98 10.53 12.59
CA MET A 543 6.96 11.62 12.73
C MET A 543 8.39 11.07 12.62
N VAL A 544 9.24 11.77 11.87
CA VAL A 544 10.68 11.45 11.79
C VAL A 544 11.42 12.10 12.95
N SER A 545 12.29 11.33 13.61
CA SER A 545 13.20 11.78 14.66
C SER A 545 14.52 11.02 14.60
N ASN A 546 15.58 11.62 15.14
CA ASN A 546 16.98 11.14 15.11
C ASN A 546 17.45 10.70 13.71
N ALA A 547 17.01 11.38 12.66
CA ALA A 547 17.24 10.94 11.28
C ALA A 547 17.23 12.09 10.28
N TRP A 548 17.91 11.87 9.15
CA TRP A 548 17.88 12.75 7.99
C TRP A 548 16.60 12.60 7.17
N GLN A 549 16.10 13.72 6.67
CA GLN A 549 15.12 13.80 5.59
C GLN A 549 15.70 14.69 4.50
N GLY A 550 16.33 14.09 3.49
CA GLY A 550 17.10 14.83 2.48
C GLY A 550 18.24 15.60 3.13
N SER A 551 18.30 16.92 2.93
CA SER A 551 19.34 17.79 3.50
C SER A 551 19.07 18.27 4.93
N TYR A 552 18.01 17.80 5.58
CA TYR A 552 17.55 18.30 6.88
C TYR A 552 17.65 17.21 7.94
N TYR A 553 18.13 17.53 9.14
CA TYR A 553 18.14 16.58 10.26
C TYR A 553 16.97 16.84 11.20
N LEU A 554 16.22 15.79 11.55
CA LEU A 554 15.16 15.83 12.55
C LEU A 554 15.72 15.28 13.87
N LYS A 555 15.70 16.09 14.92
CA LYS A 555 16.24 15.74 16.26
C LYS A 555 15.38 14.68 16.95
N SER A 556 15.76 14.27 18.17
CA SER A 556 15.00 13.30 18.97
C SER A 556 13.55 13.70 19.23
N SER A 557 13.27 15.00 19.34
CA SER A 557 11.93 15.58 19.43
C SER A 557 11.17 15.67 18.09
N GLY A 558 11.77 15.22 17.00
CA GLY A 558 11.29 15.41 15.62
C GLY A 558 11.42 16.82 15.06
N ALA A 559 11.85 17.79 15.88
CA ALA A 559 12.11 19.16 15.43
C ALA A 559 13.29 19.20 14.46
N MET A 560 13.11 19.85 13.31
CA MET A 560 14.19 20.14 12.36
C MET A 560 15.28 20.99 13.01
N ALA A 561 16.53 20.55 12.89
CA ALA A 561 17.69 21.28 13.38
C ALA A 561 18.00 22.50 12.50
N VAL A 562 18.33 23.63 13.14
CA VAL A 562 18.63 24.91 12.46
C VAL A 562 19.69 25.70 13.25
N ASN A 563 20.69 26.26 12.54
CA ASN A 563 21.82 26.99 13.13
C ASN A 563 22.58 26.24 14.25
N GLU A 564 22.65 24.90 14.16
CA GLU A 564 23.19 24.05 15.22
C GLU A 564 24.00 22.88 14.65
N TRP A 565 24.88 22.34 15.49
CA TRP A 565 25.62 21.11 15.20
C TRP A 565 24.84 19.89 15.69
N VAL A 566 24.74 18.86 14.85
CA VAL A 566 24.22 17.54 15.23
C VAL A 566 25.30 16.48 15.06
N TYR A 567 25.37 15.53 15.98
CA TYR A 567 26.21 14.36 15.85
C TYR A 567 25.38 13.20 15.30
N ASP A 568 25.82 12.63 14.19
CA ASP A 568 25.22 11.41 13.65
C ASP A 568 26.11 10.21 14.00
N SER A 569 25.59 9.34 14.88
CA SER A 569 26.29 8.13 15.32
C SER A 569 26.43 7.08 14.22
N TYR A 570 25.59 7.09 13.18
CA TYR A 570 25.71 6.17 12.03
C TYR A 570 26.88 6.56 11.13
N TYR A 571 27.12 7.86 10.94
CA TYR A 571 28.25 8.37 10.15
C TYR A 571 29.50 8.69 10.99
N GLY A 572 29.41 8.59 12.31
CA GLY A 572 30.50 8.84 13.26
C GLY A 572 31.01 10.28 13.28
N SER A 573 30.18 11.26 12.92
CA SER A 573 30.64 12.63 12.63
C SER A 573 29.63 13.72 12.96
N TRP A 574 30.13 14.95 13.05
CA TRP A 574 29.35 16.17 13.30
C TRP A 574 28.98 16.86 11.99
N TYR A 575 27.74 17.33 11.91
CA TYR A 575 27.16 18.06 10.77
C TYR A 575 26.56 19.38 11.26
N TYR A 576 26.78 20.47 10.53
CA TYR A 576 26.20 21.78 10.86
C TYR A 576 24.98 22.08 10.00
N LEU A 577 23.83 22.35 10.62
CA LEU A 577 22.62 22.79 9.93
C LEU A 577 22.58 24.31 9.89
N LYS A 578 22.32 24.86 8.70
CA LYS A 578 22.27 26.30 8.44
C LYS A 578 20.92 26.89 8.87
N SER A 579 20.73 28.19 8.64
CA SER A 579 19.51 28.93 9.01
C SER A 579 18.27 28.49 8.23
N ASP A 580 18.44 27.92 7.05
CA ASP A 580 17.40 27.27 6.25
C ASP A 580 17.13 25.81 6.68
N GLY A 581 17.95 25.27 7.59
CA GLY A 581 17.92 23.87 8.07
C GLY A 581 18.69 22.89 7.21
N SER A 582 19.24 23.31 6.06
CA SER A 582 20.07 22.45 5.22
C SER A 582 21.45 22.25 5.86
N TYR A 583 22.01 21.03 5.78
CA TYR A 583 23.38 20.82 6.23
C TYR A 583 24.40 21.51 5.31
N ALA A 584 25.44 22.04 5.94
CA ALA A 584 26.56 22.68 5.27
C ALA A 584 27.43 21.66 4.54
N ARG A 585 28.00 22.04 3.38
CA ARG A 585 28.90 21.18 2.58
C ARG A 585 30.00 21.98 1.90
N ASN A 586 31.22 21.46 1.96
CA ASN A 586 32.43 22.04 1.39
C ASN A 586 32.61 23.54 1.69
N GLU A 587 32.29 23.96 2.91
CA GLU A 587 32.27 25.36 3.33
C GLU A 587 32.87 25.54 4.74
N ILE A 588 33.20 26.78 5.11
CA ILE A 588 33.61 27.12 6.47
C ILE A 588 32.39 27.65 7.22
N VAL A 589 31.91 26.88 8.19
CA VAL A 589 30.78 27.27 9.04
C VAL A 589 31.23 28.00 10.29
N GLN A 590 30.39 28.93 10.75
CA GLN A 590 30.64 29.78 11.92
C GLN A 590 31.99 30.53 11.89
N GLY A 591 32.56 30.73 10.70
CA GLY A 591 33.84 31.43 10.47
C GLY A 591 35.10 30.67 10.89
N LYS A 592 35.01 29.41 11.33
CA LYS A 592 36.18 28.65 11.86
C LYS A 592 36.19 27.14 11.65
N TYR A 593 35.05 26.50 11.38
CA TYR A 593 34.99 25.04 11.23
C TYR A 593 34.84 24.67 9.75
N ARG A 594 35.72 23.83 9.21
CA ARG A 594 35.58 23.32 7.85
C ARG A 594 34.67 22.10 7.87
N VAL A 595 33.75 22.02 6.91
CA VAL A 595 33.07 20.76 6.57
C VAL A 595 33.50 20.29 5.18
N ASP A 596 33.59 18.98 5.01
CA ASP A 596 33.97 18.34 3.74
C ASP A 596 32.80 18.33 2.73
N TYR A 597 33.01 17.70 1.57
CA TYR A 597 31.96 17.57 0.54
C TYR A 597 30.74 16.74 1.00
N SER A 598 30.94 15.79 1.91
CA SER A 598 29.88 15.00 2.53
C SER A 598 29.17 15.74 3.69
N GLY A 599 29.67 16.92 4.08
CA GLY A 599 29.15 17.75 5.17
C GLY A 599 29.67 17.39 6.57
N LYS A 600 30.63 16.46 6.64
CA LYS A 600 31.27 16.06 7.90
C LYS A 600 32.24 17.14 8.36
N TRP A 601 32.28 17.39 9.65
CA TRP A 601 33.34 18.19 10.27
C TRP A 601 34.71 17.51 10.13
N VAL A 602 35.72 18.30 9.75
CA VAL A 602 37.13 17.92 9.56
C VAL A 602 38.09 18.90 10.24
#